data_AF-A0A366LMX2-F1
#
_entry.id   AF-A0A366LMX2-F1
#
_cell.length_a   1.000
_cell.length_b   1.000
_cell.length_c   1.000
_cell.angle_alpha   90.00
_cell.angle_beta   90.00
_cell.angle_gamma   90.00
#
_symmetry.space_group_name_H-M   'P 1'
#
loop_
_entity.id
_entity.type
_entity.pdbx_description
1 polymer ?
#
loop_
_entity_poly.entity_id
_entity_poly.type
_entity_poly.pdbx_seq_one_letter_code
_entity_poly.pdbx_strand_id
1 'polypeptide(L)' 'MSLDRHLTEIAREYPDWTIWRSDAGRWWATRHHPLSLPEREAGLAMTIDADTPDDLREQLIDQRERAESLGPDP' A
#
# COMPACT_ATOMS: atom_id res chain seq x y z
N MET A 1 -9.70 -20.21 -5.33
CA MET A 1 -8.82 -19.87 -4.18
C MET A 1 -7.57 -19.07 -4.60
N SER A 2 -7.61 -18.27 -5.67
CA SER A 2 -6.44 -17.44 -6.05
C SER A 2 -6.41 -16.09 -5.32
N LEU A 3 -7.59 -15.59 -4.94
CA LEU A 3 -7.75 -14.29 -4.28
C LEU A 3 -7.06 -14.23 -2.92
N ASP A 4 -7.37 -15.19 -2.03
CA ASP A 4 -6.80 -15.25 -0.68
C ASP A 4 -5.28 -15.43 -0.70
N ARG A 5 -4.77 -16.12 -1.73
CA ARG A 5 -3.33 -16.26 -1.97
C ARG A 5 -2.70 -14.91 -2.26
N HIS A 6 -3.22 -14.15 -3.22
CA HIS A 6 -2.68 -12.83 -3.57
C HIS A 6 -2.75 -11.85 -2.38
N LEU A 7 -3.86 -11.84 -1.63
CA LEU A 7 -3.96 -11.03 -0.40
C LEU A 7 -2.86 -11.39 0.60
N THR A 8 -2.65 -12.69 0.84
CA THR A 8 -1.63 -13.19 1.77
C THR A 8 -0.21 -12.90 1.28
N GLU A 9 0.06 -13.01 -0.01
CA GLU A 9 1.36 -12.69 -0.61
C GLU A 9 1.69 -11.21 -0.45
N ILE A 10 0.79 -10.32 -0.88
CA ILE A 10 1.00 -8.87 -0.78
C ILE A 10 1.13 -8.45 0.69
N ALA A 11 0.29 -8.96 1.59
CA ALA A 11 0.37 -8.62 3.02
C ALA A 11 1.70 -9.06 3.66
N ARG A 12 2.34 -10.12 3.16
CA ARG A 12 3.68 -10.55 3.60
C ARG A 12 4.80 -9.65 3.06
N GLU A 13 4.65 -9.17 1.83
CA GLU A 13 5.61 -8.26 1.19
C GLU A 13 5.55 -6.84 1.79
N TYR A 14 4.38 -6.43 2.29
CA TYR A 14 4.08 -5.10 2.81
C TYR A 14 3.44 -5.15 4.20
N PRO A 15 4.21 -5.49 5.26
CA PRO A 15 3.66 -5.71 6.60
C PRO A 15 3.07 -4.45 7.26
N ASP A 16 3.47 -3.25 6.83
CA ASP A 16 2.94 -1.97 7.34
C ASP A 16 1.56 -1.59 6.76
N TRP A 17 1.00 -2.46 5.92
CA TRP A 17 -0.26 -2.26 5.22
C TRP A 17 -1.24 -3.39 5.51
N THR A 18 -2.49 -3.02 5.74
CA THR A 18 -3.62 -3.94 5.71
C THR A 18 -4.13 -4.03 4.28
N ILE A 19 -4.00 -5.21 3.66
CA ILE A 19 -4.48 -5.47 2.31
C ILE A 19 -5.85 -6.12 2.38
N TRP A 20 -6.82 -5.59 1.62
CA TRP A 20 -8.17 -6.12 1.59
C TRP A 20 -8.80 -5.90 0.21
N ARG A 21 -9.88 -6.63 -0.06
CA ARG A 21 -10.68 -6.48 -1.28
C ARG A 21 -12.10 -6.11 -0.90
N SER A 22 -12.67 -5.13 -1.59
CA SER A 22 -14.07 -4.77 -1.40
C SER A 22 -15.00 -5.80 -2.06
N ASP A 23 -16.27 -5.80 -1.67
CA ASP A 23 -17.29 -6.65 -2.29
C ASP A 23 -17.50 -6.32 -3.79
N ALA A 24 -17.20 -5.09 -4.20
CA ALA A 24 -17.19 -4.66 -5.60
C ALA A 24 -16.00 -5.21 -6.41
N GLY A 25 -15.10 -5.96 -5.76
CA GLY A 25 -13.97 -6.61 -6.41
C GLY A 25 -12.73 -5.72 -6.54
N ARG A 26 -12.72 -4.53 -5.96
CA ARG A 26 -11.57 -3.60 -5.98
C ARG A 26 -10.59 -3.90 -4.85
N TRP A 27 -9.30 -3.80 -5.13
CA TRP A 27 -8.23 -4.01 -4.17
C TRP A 27 -7.89 -2.73 -3.43
N TRP A 28 -7.56 -2.88 -2.17
CA TRP A 28 -7.26 -1.77 -1.28
C TRP A 28 -6.08 -2.12 -0.38
N ALA A 29 -5.30 -1.11 -0.04
CA ALA A 29 -4.30 -1.18 1.00
C ALA A 29 -4.42 0.05 1.90
N THR A 30 -4.40 -0.16 3.22
CA THR A 30 -4.44 0.92 4.22
C THR A 30 -3.25 0.80 5.15
N ARG A 31 -2.48 1.88 5.32
CA ARG A 31 -1.32 1.94 6.23
C ARG A 31 -1.76 1.81 7.69
N HIS A 32 -0.92 1.18 8.51
CA HIS A 32 -1.15 1.11 9.96
C HIS A 32 -0.79 2.40 10.69
N HIS A 33 0.19 3.13 10.15
CA HIS A 33 0.75 4.32 10.78
C HIS A 33 0.25 5.59 10.08
N PRO A 34 -0.06 6.66 10.83
CA PRO A 34 -0.39 7.95 10.24
C PRO A 34 0.84 8.54 9.54
N LEU A 35 0.61 9.23 8.42
CA LEU A 35 1.67 9.97 7.73
C LEU A 35 1.99 11.28 8.46
N SER A 36 3.28 11.54 8.64
CA SER A 36 3.84 12.84 9.03
C SER A 36 3.59 13.90 7.95
N LEU A 37 3.84 15.18 8.29
CA LEU A 37 3.66 16.26 7.32
C LEU A 37 4.59 16.12 6.09
N PRO A 38 5.91 15.84 6.23
CA PRO A 38 6.78 15.62 5.08
C PRO A 38 6.34 14.46 4.18
N GLU A 39 5.86 13.35 4.77
CA GLU A 39 5.34 12.21 4.01
C GLU A 39 4.10 12.57 3.20
N ARG A 40 3.19 13.37 3.77
CA ARG A 40 2.01 13.85 3.06
C ARG A 40 2.38 14.80 1.92
N GLU A 41 3.36 15.68 2.15
CA GLU A 41 3.87 16.61 1.13
C GLU A 41 4.58 15.89 -0.02
N ALA A 42 5.23 14.76 0.25
CA ALA A 42 5.79 13.87 -0.77
C ALA A 42 4.73 13.03 -1.51
N GLY A 43 3.45 13.18 -1.18
CA GLY A 43 2.36 12.47 -1.85
C GLY A 43 2.24 11.01 -1.46
N LEU A 44 2.69 10.64 -0.24
CA LEU A 44 2.30 9.36 0.35
C LEU A 44 0.81 9.38 0.68
N ALA A 45 0.17 8.22 0.57
CA ALA A 45 -1.25 8.03 0.84
C ALA A 45 -1.45 7.07 2.02
N MET A 46 -2.46 7.38 2.86
CA MET A 46 -2.91 6.48 3.93
C MET A 46 -3.64 5.25 3.38
N THR A 47 -4.36 5.44 2.29
CA THR A 47 -5.15 4.41 1.63
C THR A 47 -4.98 4.54 0.13
N ILE A 48 -4.74 3.42 -0.54
CA ILE A 48 -4.64 3.31 -1.99
C ILE A 48 -5.58 2.21 -2.48
N ASP A 49 -6.09 2.36 -3.69
CA ASP A 49 -6.93 1.37 -4.36
C ASP A 49 -6.38 1.02 -5.74
N ALA A 50 -6.77 -0.17 -6.21
CA ALA A 50 -6.43 -0.65 -7.53
C ALA A 50 -7.43 -1.71 -8.02
N ASP A 51 -7.55 -1.89 -9.33
CA ASP A 51 -8.51 -2.84 -9.91
C ASP A 51 -8.00 -4.28 -9.90
N THR A 52 -6.68 -4.48 -9.90
CA THR A 52 -6.03 -5.80 -9.88
C THR A 52 -4.99 -5.92 -8.75
N PRO A 53 -4.59 -7.14 -8.34
CA PRO A 53 -3.52 -7.30 -7.35
C PRO A 53 -2.16 -6.78 -7.84
N ASP A 54 -1.89 -6.85 -9.14
CA ASP A 54 -0.65 -6.37 -9.74
C ASP A 54 -0.60 -4.84 -9.73
N ASP A 55 -1.69 -4.17 -10.10
CA ASP A 55 -1.80 -2.70 -9.99
C ASP A 55 -1.65 -2.24 -8.53
N LEU A 56 -2.20 -3.00 -7.57
CA LEU A 56 -2.03 -2.67 -6.14
C LEU A 56 -0.56 -2.77 -5.73
N ARG A 57 0.17 -3.77 -6.22
CA ARG A 57 1.61 -3.92 -5.95
C ARG A 57 2.39 -2.75 -6.54
N GLU A 58 2.10 -2.33 -7.77
CA GLU A 58 2.75 -1.16 -8.37
C GLU A 58 2.53 0.09 -7.52
N GLN A 59 1.31 0.34 -7.05
CA GLN A 59 1.02 1.46 -6.16
C GLN A 59 1.77 1.34 -4.83
N LEU A 60 1.94 0.14 -4.28
CA LEU A 60 2.72 -0.09 -3.05
C LEU A 60 4.23 0.16 -3.26
N ILE A 61 4.76 -0.20 -4.43
CA ILE A 61 6.15 0.09 -4.82
C ILE A 61 6.36 1.60 -4.90
N ASP A 62 5.50 2.31 -5.64
CA ASP A 62 5.49 3.77 -5.72
C ASP A 62 5.49 4.43 -4.33
N GLN A 63 4.65 3.91 -3.43
CA GLN A 63 4.55 4.38 -2.05
C GLN A 63 5.82 4.11 -1.22
N ARG A 64 6.51 3.00 -1.47
CA ARG A 64 7.81 2.68 -0.84
C ARG A 64 8.92 3.57 -1.40
N GLU A 65 9.00 3.75 -2.72
CA GLU A 65 10.03 4.58 -3.36
C GLU A 65 9.94 6.05 -2.92
N ARG A 66 8.72 6.60 -2.79
CA ARG A 66 8.51 7.95 -2.24
C ARG A 66 8.93 8.06 -0.78
N ALA A 67 8.67 7.02 0.02
CA ALA A 67 9.09 6.97 1.42
C ALA A 67 10.62 6.91 1.54
N GLU A 68 11.28 6.08 0.73
CA GLU A 68 12.74 5.95 0.72
C GLU A 68 13.42 7.24 0.25
N SER A 69 12.81 7.96 -0.68
CA SER A 69 13.30 9.26 -1.17
C SER A 69 13.28 10.37 -0.12
N LEU A 70 12.42 10.25 0.91
CA LEU A 70 12.41 11.18 2.06
C LEU A 70 13.58 10.94 3.02
N GLY A 71 14.23 9.77 2.94
CA GLY A 71 15.22 9.32 3.92
C GLY A 71 14.61 9.01 5.29
N PRO A 72 15.37 8.37 6.21
CA PRO A 72 14.95 8.30 7.60
C PRO A 72 14.86 9.73 8.17
N ASP A 73 13.73 10.03 8.82
CA ASP A 73 13.54 11.27 9.59
C ASP A 73 14.76 11.50 10.51
N PRO A 74 15.47 12.64 10.42
CA PRO A 74 16.70 12.90 11.20
C PRO A 74 16.50 12.93 12.72
#